data_AF-A0A6F9ZI88-F1
#
_entry.id   AF-A0A6F9ZI88-F1
#
_cell.length_a   1.000
_cell.length_b   1.000
_cell.length_c   1.000
_cell.angle_alpha   90.00
_cell.angle_beta   90.00
_cell.angle_gamma   90.00
#
_symmetry.space_group_name_H-M   'P 1'
#
loop_
_entity.id
_entity.type
_entity.pdbx_description
1 polymer ?
#
loop_
_entity_poly.entity_id
_entity_poly.type
_entity_poly.pdbx_seq_one_letter_code
_entity_poly.pdbx_strand_id
1 'polypeptide(L)'
;MKHYIYTGMLALVFSTACNPTDRSNEQPFPPTIKPLSAVSDGWHAHLTGEVTSSPNSRLSACGFKYGNDTLRLETTADIPEEVFTVLTDSLGAGRYYAVPFARNGVGTSLGDTIYFQINEP
;
A
#
# COMPACT_ATOMS: atom_id res chain seq x y z
N MET A 1 -21.41 -62.37 16.91
CA MET A 1 -20.12 -61.67 17.04
C MET A 1 -20.08 -60.56 16.00
N LYS A 2 -19.84 -59.33 16.46
CA LYS A 2 -19.93 -58.07 15.71
C LYS A 2 -18.67 -57.85 14.88
N HIS A 3 -18.81 -57.54 13.59
CA HIS A 3 -17.74 -56.90 12.82
C HIS A 3 -18.31 -55.68 12.09
N TYR A 4 -18.00 -54.51 12.64
CA TYR A 4 -18.23 -53.20 12.03
C TYR A 4 -17.06 -52.92 11.09
N ILE A 5 -17.35 -52.75 9.80
CA ILE A 5 -16.37 -52.24 8.82
C ILE A 5 -16.69 -50.76 8.63
N TYR A 6 -15.91 -49.89 9.28
CA TYR A 6 -15.93 -48.45 9.04
C TYR A 6 -14.98 -48.16 7.88
N THR A 7 -15.53 -47.97 6.69
CA THR A 7 -14.77 -47.49 5.52
C THR A 7 -14.58 -45.98 5.66
N GLY A 8 -13.41 -45.57 6.14
CA GLY A 8 -13.01 -44.17 6.21
C GLY A 8 -12.69 -43.64 4.81
N MET A 9 -13.53 -42.75 4.28
CA MET A 9 -13.28 -42.01 3.05
C MET A 9 -12.33 -40.85 3.38
N LEU A 10 -11.05 -40.98 3.03
CA LEU A 10 -10.05 -39.93 3.14
C LEU A 10 -10.29 -38.93 1.99
N ALA A 11 -10.92 -37.80 2.29
CA ALA A 11 -11.07 -36.70 1.34
C ALA A 11 -9.72 -35.98 1.18
N LEU A 12 -9.04 -36.24 0.05
CA LEU A 12 -7.83 -35.51 -0.34
C LEU A 12 -8.25 -34.12 -0.85
N VAL A 13 -8.05 -33.10 -0.02
CA VAL A 13 -8.23 -31.70 -0.43
C VAL A 13 -7.02 -31.31 -1.28
N PHE A 14 -7.18 -31.30 -2.60
CA PHE A 14 -6.20 -30.71 -3.51
C PHE A 14 -6.28 -29.19 -3.39
N SER A 15 -5.48 -28.61 -2.51
CA SER A 15 -5.15 -27.19 -2.59
C SER A 15 -4.38 -26.97 -3.90
N THR A 16 -5.02 -26.36 -4.89
CA THR A 16 -4.35 -25.84 -6.08
C THR A 16 -3.41 -24.73 -5.64
N ALA A 17 -2.19 -25.09 -5.25
CA ALA A 17 -1.12 -24.12 -5.14
C ALA A 17 -0.97 -23.50 -6.54
N CYS A 18 -1.33 -22.22 -6.68
CA CYS A 18 -0.93 -21.39 -7.81
C CYS A 18 0.56 -21.66 -8.03
N ASN A 19 0.94 -22.26 -9.16
CA ASN A 19 2.34 -22.55 -9.48
C ASN A 19 3.16 -21.26 -9.30
N PRO A 20 3.92 -21.09 -8.21
CA PRO A 20 4.72 -19.89 -8.08
C PRO A 20 5.84 -20.06 -9.09
N THR A 21 5.82 -19.24 -10.16
CA THR A 21 6.97 -19.16 -11.06
C THR A 21 8.20 -18.89 -10.21
N ASP A 22 9.21 -19.75 -10.29
CA ASP A 22 10.47 -19.53 -9.61
C ASP A 22 11.14 -18.28 -10.19
N ARG A 23 11.13 -17.20 -9.41
CA ARG A 23 11.75 -15.91 -9.71
C ARG A 23 12.96 -15.64 -8.82
N SER A 24 13.52 -16.66 -8.17
CA SER A 24 14.66 -16.48 -7.26
C SER A 24 15.89 -15.85 -7.93
N ASN A 25 16.00 -15.96 -9.26
CA ASN A 25 17.10 -15.41 -10.06
C ASN A 25 16.81 -14.02 -10.64
N GLU A 26 15.59 -13.49 -10.47
CA GLU A 26 15.28 -12.13 -10.92
C GLU A 26 15.76 -11.10 -9.87
N GLN A 27 16.40 -10.03 -10.33
CA GLN A 27 16.89 -8.97 -9.46
C GLN A 27 15.70 -8.28 -8.75
N PRO A 28 15.74 -8.09 -7.42
CA PRO A 28 14.74 -7.31 -6.73
C PRO A 28 15.06 -5.81 -6.85
N PHE A 29 14.01 -4.99 -6.96
CA PHE A 29 14.14 -3.53 -7.08
C PHE A 29 13.27 -2.82 -6.05
N PRO A 30 13.61 -1.58 -5.64
CA PRO A 30 12.69 -0.73 -4.90
C PRO A 30 11.35 -0.58 -5.65
N PRO A 31 10.24 -0.30 -4.95
CA PRO A 31 8.94 -0.19 -5.61
C PRO A 31 8.89 0.97 -6.62
N THR A 32 7.99 0.93 -7.59
CA THR A 32 7.62 2.12 -8.38
C THR A 32 6.25 2.58 -7.91
N ILE A 33 6.07 3.88 -7.71
CA ILE A 33 4.85 4.46 -7.16
C ILE A 33 4.47 5.75 -7.89
N LYS A 34 3.17 5.98 -8.04
CA LYS A 34 2.61 7.24 -8.55
C LYS A 34 1.48 7.74 -7.63
N PRO A 35 1.29 9.06 -7.53
CA PRO A 35 0.09 9.61 -6.88
C PRO A 35 -1.15 9.37 -7.76
N LEU A 36 -2.31 9.16 -7.14
CA LEU A 36 -3.60 9.11 -7.82
C LEU A 36 -4.44 10.35 -7.52
N SER A 37 -4.60 10.71 -6.25
CA SER A 37 -5.42 11.86 -5.85
C SER A 37 -5.06 12.42 -4.48
N ALA A 38 -5.44 13.68 -4.26
CA ALA A 38 -5.50 14.32 -2.95
C ALA A 38 -6.81 15.12 -2.89
N VAL A 39 -7.75 14.66 -2.08
CA VAL A 39 -9.10 15.25 -1.98
C VAL A 39 -9.31 15.75 -0.57
N SER A 40 -9.57 17.05 -0.41
CA SER A 40 -9.84 17.64 0.89
C SER A 40 -11.25 17.30 1.39
N ASP A 41 -11.35 17.03 2.68
CA ASP A 41 -12.59 16.80 3.44
C ASP A 41 -12.49 17.54 4.78
N GLY A 42 -13.14 18.71 4.85
CA GLY A 42 -12.99 19.65 5.95
C GLY A 42 -11.52 20.01 6.21
N TRP A 43 -11.05 19.78 7.44
CA TRP A 43 -9.67 20.02 7.86
C TRP A 43 -8.71 18.88 7.51
N HIS A 44 -9.13 17.89 6.73
CA HIS A 44 -8.32 16.73 6.37
C HIS A 44 -8.24 16.57 4.86
N ALA A 45 -7.38 15.66 4.40
CA ALA A 45 -7.38 15.20 3.02
C ALA A 45 -7.21 13.68 2.93
N HIS A 46 -7.96 13.07 2.02
CA HIS A 46 -7.75 11.71 1.55
C HIS A 46 -6.68 11.72 0.46
N LEU A 47 -5.56 11.06 0.71
CA LEU A 47 -4.44 10.92 -0.22
C LEU A 47 -4.40 9.48 -0.75
N THR A 48 -4.54 9.32 -2.06
CA THR A 48 -4.54 8.00 -2.70
C THR A 48 -3.33 7.84 -3.60
N GLY A 49 -2.61 6.73 -3.42
CA GLY A 49 -1.42 6.36 -4.20
C GLY A 49 -1.55 4.97 -4.82
N GLU A 50 -0.74 4.72 -5.84
CA GLU A 50 -0.65 3.42 -6.52
C GLU A 50 0.81 2.99 -6.69
N VAL A 51 1.17 1.87 -6.08
CA VAL A 51 2.39 1.13 -6.37
C VAL A 51 2.18 0.36 -7.67
N THR A 52 2.88 0.77 -8.72
CA THR A 52 2.77 0.15 -10.05
C THR A 52 3.68 -1.08 -10.20
N SER A 53 4.71 -1.22 -9.34
CA SER A 53 5.52 -2.42 -9.28
C SER A 53 6.27 -2.55 -7.95
N SER A 54 6.50 -3.79 -7.50
CA SER A 54 7.48 -4.13 -6.45
C SER A 54 8.18 -5.44 -6.81
N PRO A 55 9.10 -5.42 -7.79
CA PRO A 55 9.65 -6.64 -8.37
C PRO A 55 10.44 -7.47 -7.34
N ASN A 56 10.06 -8.74 -7.21
CA ASN A 56 10.75 -9.76 -6.41
C ASN A 56 11.04 -9.36 -4.95
N SER A 57 10.22 -8.45 -4.39
CA SER A 57 10.26 -8.06 -2.98
C SER A 57 8.88 -7.60 -2.56
N ARG A 58 8.38 -8.12 -1.43
CA ARG A 58 7.04 -7.77 -0.92
C ARG A 58 7.05 -6.33 -0.39
N LEU A 59 5.97 -5.59 -0.66
CA LEU A 59 5.73 -4.30 -0.01
C LEU A 59 5.70 -4.43 1.50
N SER A 60 6.42 -3.56 2.18
CA SER A 60 6.50 -3.49 3.64
C SER A 60 5.86 -2.22 4.21
N ALA A 61 5.76 -1.14 3.41
CA ALA A 61 5.07 0.08 3.79
C ALA A 61 4.68 0.89 2.54
N CYS A 62 3.59 1.64 2.64
CA CYS A 62 3.23 2.69 1.68
C CYS A 62 2.51 3.82 2.43
N GLY A 63 2.57 5.03 1.88
CA GLY A 63 2.03 6.20 2.56
C GLY A 63 2.32 7.49 1.81
N PHE A 64 2.20 8.61 2.52
CA PHE A 64 2.48 9.94 1.98
C PHE A 64 3.29 10.77 2.95
N LYS A 65 4.27 11.48 2.38
CA LYS A 65 4.85 12.67 3.02
C LYS A 65 4.06 13.87 2.54
N TYR A 66 3.64 14.75 3.43
CA TYR A 66 2.82 15.91 3.07
C TYR A 66 3.11 17.10 3.97
N GLY A 67 2.72 18.29 3.52
CA GLY A 67 2.99 19.50 4.27
C GLY A 67 2.93 20.75 3.40
N ASN A 68 3.56 21.82 3.89
CA ASN A 68 3.70 23.08 3.20
C ASN A 68 5.10 23.66 3.50
N ASP A 69 5.31 24.96 3.33
CA ASP A 69 6.63 25.58 3.55
C ASP A 69 7.16 25.39 4.98
N THR A 70 6.26 25.38 5.97
CA THR A 70 6.60 25.32 7.40
C THR A 70 6.33 23.96 8.04
N LEU A 71 5.37 23.20 7.50
CA LEU A 71 4.94 21.90 8.00
C LEU A 71 5.50 20.75 7.16
N ARG A 72 6.00 19.71 7.83
CA ARG A 72 6.42 18.45 7.20
C ARG A 72 5.92 17.29 8.04
N LEU A 73 5.02 16.49 7.48
CA LEU A 73 4.39 15.34 8.12
C LEU A 73 4.51 14.11 7.22
N GLU A 74 4.25 12.96 7.81
CA GLU A 74 4.22 11.67 7.13
C GLU A 74 3.08 10.84 7.73
N THR A 75 2.33 10.15 6.87
CA THR A 75 1.32 9.17 7.27
C THR A 75 1.54 7.89 6.47
N THR A 76 1.30 6.75 7.12
CA THR A 76 1.51 5.41 6.55
C THR A 76 0.18 4.68 6.52
N ALA A 77 -0.10 3.94 5.45
CA ALA A 77 -1.26 3.07 5.39
C ALA A 77 -1.09 1.90 6.38
N ASP A 78 -2.17 1.52 7.06
CA ASP A 78 -2.16 0.42 8.03
C ASP A 78 -1.75 -0.91 7.39
N ILE A 79 -2.13 -1.11 6.13
CA ILE A 79 -1.84 -2.31 5.35
C ILE A 79 -1.14 -1.87 4.05
N PRO A 80 0.08 -2.39 3.76
CA PRO A 80 0.75 -2.12 2.50
C PRO A 80 0.04 -2.82 1.33
N GLU A 81 -0.66 -2.05 0.51
CA GLU A 81 -1.40 -2.50 -0.66
C GLU A 81 -0.94 -1.78 -1.93
N GLU A 82 -1.24 -2.35 -3.10
CA GLU A 82 -0.89 -1.73 -4.39
C GLU A 82 -1.62 -0.39 -4.59
N VAL A 83 -2.89 -0.31 -4.24
CA VAL A 83 -3.66 0.93 -4.18
C VAL A 83 -4.05 1.18 -2.74
N PHE A 84 -3.71 2.35 -2.22
CA PHE A 84 -3.95 2.68 -0.81
C PHE A 84 -4.44 4.11 -0.68
N THR A 85 -5.25 4.36 0.35
CA THR A 85 -5.70 5.69 0.74
C THR A 85 -5.38 5.91 2.20
N VAL A 86 -4.81 7.07 2.51
CA VAL A 86 -4.51 7.53 3.86
C VAL A 86 -5.22 8.85 4.13
N LEU A 87 -5.58 9.08 5.39
CA LEU A 87 -6.11 10.35 5.84
C LEU A 87 -4.98 11.17 6.47
N THR A 88 -4.90 12.46 6.14
CA THR A 88 -3.99 13.36 6.85
C THR A 88 -4.46 13.62 8.28
N ASP A 89 -3.53 14.03 9.13
CA ASP A 89 -3.88 14.78 10.35
C ASP A 89 -4.74 16.02 10.03
N SER A 90 -5.32 16.62 11.06
CA SER A 90 -6.03 17.90 10.91
C SER A 90 -5.04 19.00 10.50
N LEU A 91 -5.40 19.69 9.43
CA LEU A 91 -4.65 20.76 8.79
C LEU A 91 -5.44 22.06 8.90
N GLY A 92 -4.74 23.19 9.01
CA GLY A 92 -5.36 24.51 8.84
C GLY A 92 -5.61 24.83 7.37
N ALA A 93 -6.40 25.87 7.10
CA ALA A 93 -6.65 26.35 5.74
C ALA A 93 -5.33 26.72 5.05
N GLY A 94 -5.18 26.29 3.79
CA GLY A 94 -3.94 26.52 3.06
C GLY A 94 -3.68 25.53 1.93
N ARG A 95 -2.63 25.84 1.17
CA ARG A 95 -2.13 24.99 0.10
C ARG A 95 -1.06 24.05 0.65
N TYR A 96 -1.18 22.78 0.32
CA TYR A 96 -0.28 21.72 0.74
C TYR A 96 0.23 20.93 -0.46
N TYR A 97 1.36 20.26 -0.25
CA TYR A 97 1.88 19.24 -1.15
C TYR A 97 1.75 17.86 -0.50
N ALA A 98 1.69 16.82 -1.32
CA ALA A 98 1.81 15.43 -0.92
C ALA A 98 2.69 14.66 -1.90
N VAL A 99 3.52 13.77 -1.39
CA VAL A 99 4.45 12.92 -2.12
C VAL A 99 4.25 11.49 -1.63
N PRO A 100 3.75 10.57 -2.48
CA PRO A 100 3.57 9.18 -2.07
C PRO A 100 4.92 8.50 -1.91
N PHE A 101 5.00 7.54 -1.00
CA PHE A 101 6.15 6.65 -0.87
C PHE A 101 5.71 5.20 -0.78
N ALA A 102 6.59 4.31 -1.23
CA ALA A 102 6.47 2.88 -0.99
C ALA A 102 7.83 2.28 -0.66
N ARG A 103 7.83 1.26 0.20
CA ARG A 103 9.02 0.57 0.67
C ARG A 103 8.84 -0.93 0.55
N ASN A 104 9.91 -1.61 0.17
CA ASN A 104 10.05 -3.06 0.25
C ASN A 104 11.40 -3.44 0.90
N GLY A 105 11.78 -4.72 0.82
CA GLY A 105 13.05 -5.22 1.37
C GLY A 105 14.31 -4.68 0.69
N VAL A 106 14.19 -4.00 -0.46
CA VAL A 106 15.31 -3.43 -1.23
C VAL A 106 15.50 -1.94 -0.91
N GLY A 107 14.40 -1.18 -0.81
CA GLY A 107 14.49 0.25 -0.60
C GLY A 107 13.14 0.97 -0.57
N THR A 108 13.24 2.29 -0.54
CA THR A 108 12.09 3.21 -0.56
C THR A 108 12.12 4.04 -1.83
N SER A 109 10.96 4.18 -2.46
CA SER A 109 10.77 5.07 -3.60
C SER A 109 9.77 6.17 -3.26
N LEU A 110 9.94 7.32 -3.90
CA LEU A 110 9.03 8.46 -3.83
C LEU A 110 8.39 8.63 -5.22
N GLY A 111 7.10 8.95 -5.24
CA GLY A 111 6.42 9.31 -6.48
C GLY A 111 6.41 10.82 -6.72
N ASP A 112 5.66 11.24 -7.73
CA ASP A 112 5.52 12.65 -8.07
C ASP A 112 4.78 13.44 -6.98
N THR A 113 5.08 14.74 -6.89
CA THR A 113 4.39 15.64 -5.98
C THR A 113 3.04 16.05 -6.56
N ILE A 114 1.99 15.94 -5.74
CA ILE A 114 0.68 16.54 -6.02
C ILE A 114 0.37 17.64 -5.00
N TYR A 115 -0.51 18.55 -5.37
CA TYR A 115 -0.92 19.67 -4.52
C TYR A 115 -2.41 19.59 -4.24
N PHE A 116 -2.81 20.02 -3.05
CA PHE A 116 -4.21 20.14 -2.67
C PHE A 116 -4.42 21.40 -1.81
N GLN A 117 -5.68 21.79 -1.69
CA GLN A 117 -6.10 22.96 -0.92
C GLN A 117 -7.06 22.52 0.19
N ILE A 118 -6.74 22.91 1.42
CA ILE A 118 -7.70 22.89 2.53
C ILE A 118 -8.39 24.25 2.54
N ASN A 119 -9.71 24.23 2.41
CA ASN A 119 -10.57 25.40 2.57
C ASN A 119 -11.12 25.41 3.99
N GLU A 120 -11.53 26.58 4.48
CA GLU A 120 -12.37 26.63 5.68
C GLU A 120 -13.66 25.83 5.40
N PRO A 121 -14.08 24.96 6.33
CA PRO A 121 -15.27 24.12 6.17
C PRO A 121 -16.57 24.91 6.16
#